data_AF-A0A937GR52-F1
#
_entry.id   AF-A0A937GR52-F1
#
_cell.length_a   1.000
_cell.length_b   1.000
_cell.length_c   1.000
_cell.angle_alpha   90.00
_cell.angle_beta   90.00
_cell.angle_gamma   90.00
#
_symmetry.space_group_name_H-M   'P 1'
#
loop_
_entity.id
_entity.type
_entity.pdbx_description
1 polymer ?
#
loop_
_entity_poly.entity_id
_entity_poly.type
_entity_poly.pdbx_seq_one_letter_code
_entity_poly.pdbx_strand_id
1 'polypeptide(L)'
;MNKTVSINLSNFHFFIDEEAYKRLKSYLDRIKASFAKEQGGDEILQDIESRLAELFNEHLNDKAQVITLKEVNDIIAIMGEPQEFEIDEEPTDEKQSKRVDHKKLYRDGENEYIGGVCAGLQHYLGIDVVWIRLIFLLALIFGSGVGFMIYIILWIVVPEAKTTTQKLDMMGKPINLDNIEKKVKEGFEEVEKKVKNIDVKEVENVIKHNSSKFFKVLVSALSKIAQVFVKFLGIILIITGASGIAASCIGLFTWSIIDQMDTIGFDLTQIFNQLGYQLAWISIAVFFLISVPMYYFIHFGMRILSRQFKGHKLLVHIVLAVLFFGSVLFLSILGLKEYEEQQTLAEVSSVE
;
A
#
# COMPACT_ATOMS: atom_id res chain seq x y z
N MET A 1 57.02 -1.33 -31.81
CA MET A 1 55.82 -0.72 -31.21
C MET A 1 54.63 -1.16 -32.04
N ASN A 2 53.60 -1.71 -31.39
CA ASN A 2 52.33 -1.99 -32.07
C ASN A 2 51.66 -0.66 -32.41
N LYS A 3 51.03 -0.58 -33.58
CA LYS A 3 50.24 0.59 -33.96
C LYS A 3 48.93 0.56 -33.18
N THR A 4 48.55 1.70 -32.62
CA THR A 4 47.27 1.88 -31.92
C THR A 4 46.29 2.63 -32.80
N VAL A 5 45.03 2.21 -32.78
CA VAL A 5 43.90 2.85 -33.46
C VAL A 5 42.96 3.40 -32.38
N SER A 6 42.39 4.58 -32.63
CA SER A 6 41.36 5.15 -31.75
C SER A 6 39.99 4.73 -32.29
N ILE A 7 39.15 4.17 -31.43
CA ILE A 7 37.77 3.78 -31.77
C ILE A 7 36.77 4.42 -30.81
N ASN A 8 35.54 4.56 -31.28
CA ASN A 8 34.40 4.97 -30.47
C ASN A 8 33.40 3.80 -30.40
N LEU A 9 33.02 3.40 -29.19
CA LEU A 9 32.01 2.39 -28.89
C LEU A 9 31.02 2.99 -27.90
N SER A 10 29.77 3.19 -28.31
CA SER A 10 28.69 3.69 -27.44
C SER A 10 29.04 4.95 -26.63
N ASN A 11 29.67 5.94 -27.29
CA ASN A 11 30.19 7.20 -26.71
C ASN A 11 31.43 7.08 -25.81
N PHE A 12 32.06 5.91 -25.72
CA PHE A 12 33.35 5.73 -25.07
C PHE A 12 34.48 5.71 -26.09
N HIS A 13 35.57 6.40 -25.76
CA HIS A 13 36.76 6.48 -26.59
C HIS A 13 37.83 5.52 -26.08
N PHE A 14 38.30 4.62 -26.94
CA PHE A 14 39.32 3.64 -26.60
C PHE A 14 40.50 3.69 -27.56
N PHE A 15 41.71 3.47 -27.05
CA PHE A 15 42.87 3.15 -27.86
C PHE A 15 43.02 1.63 -27.90
N ILE A 16 43.16 1.06 -29.10
CA ILE A 16 43.21 -0.38 -29.31
C ILE A 16 44.38 -0.74 -30.23
N ASP A 17 45.08 -1.83 -29.94
CA ASP A 17 46.13 -2.35 -30.82
C ASP A 17 45.57 -2.72 -32.20
N GLU A 18 46.35 -2.56 -33.27
CA GLU A 18 45.88 -2.82 -34.64
C GLU A 18 45.37 -4.26 -34.84
N GLU A 19 46.02 -5.25 -34.24
CA GLU A 19 45.58 -6.65 -34.29
C GLU A 19 44.29 -6.88 -33.48
N ALA A 20 44.19 -6.26 -32.32
CA ALA A 20 43.00 -6.29 -31.47
C ALA A 20 41.80 -5.63 -32.18
N TYR A 21 42.04 -4.50 -32.87
CA TYR A 21 41.05 -3.81 -33.69
C TYR A 21 40.53 -4.70 -34.82
N LYS A 22 41.42 -5.39 -35.54
CA LYS A 22 41.02 -6.32 -36.61
C LYS A 22 40.14 -7.44 -36.06
N ARG A 23 40.50 -8.01 -34.90
CA ARG A 23 39.71 -9.07 -34.23
C ARG A 23 38.33 -8.57 -33.80
N LEU A 24 38.27 -7.42 -33.13
CA LEU A 24 37.02 -6.80 -32.66
C LEU A 24 36.11 -6.40 -33.83
N LYS A 25 36.68 -5.78 -34.87
CA LYS A 25 35.94 -5.40 -36.07
C LYS A 25 35.33 -6.63 -36.76
N SER A 26 36.12 -7.69 -36.95
CA SER A 26 35.60 -8.94 -37.52
C SER A 26 34.49 -9.57 -36.66
N TYR A 27 34.55 -9.40 -35.34
CA TYR A 27 33.49 -9.85 -34.44
C TYR A 27 32.20 -9.02 -34.61
N LEU A 28 32.30 -7.69 -34.56
CA LEU A 28 31.16 -6.78 -34.76
C LEU A 28 30.54 -6.92 -36.15
N ASP A 29 31.35 -7.07 -37.20
CA ASP A 29 30.87 -7.27 -38.57
C ASP A 29 30.03 -8.57 -38.69
N ARG A 30 30.42 -9.63 -37.99
CA ARG A 30 29.66 -10.90 -37.95
C ARG A 30 28.35 -10.75 -37.19
N ILE A 31 28.35 -10.10 -36.03
CA ILE A 31 27.14 -9.78 -35.27
C ILE A 31 26.18 -8.98 -36.15
N LYS A 32 26.67 -7.88 -36.75
CA LYS A 32 25.87 -7.03 -37.62
C LYS A 32 25.28 -7.80 -38.80
N ALA A 33 26.05 -8.72 -39.40
CA ALA A 33 25.55 -9.57 -40.48
C ALA A 33 24.45 -10.55 -40.01
N SER A 34 24.59 -11.12 -38.81
CA SER A 34 23.61 -12.04 -38.20
C SER A 34 22.28 -11.34 -37.91
N PHE A 35 22.33 -10.16 -37.31
CA PHE A 35 21.14 -9.41 -36.88
C PHE A 35 20.57 -8.48 -37.95
N ALA A 36 21.20 -8.36 -39.13
CA ALA A 36 20.77 -7.45 -40.20
C ALA A 36 19.34 -7.71 -40.72
N LYS A 37 18.84 -8.95 -40.59
CA LYS A 37 17.50 -9.34 -41.04
C LYS A 37 16.53 -9.59 -39.88
N GLU A 38 17.00 -9.46 -38.65
CA GLU A 38 16.17 -9.71 -37.48
C GLU A 38 15.36 -8.46 -37.09
N GLN A 39 14.11 -8.69 -36.67
CA GLN A 39 13.27 -7.64 -36.13
C GLN A 39 13.84 -7.18 -34.79
N GLY A 40 14.21 -5.90 -34.71
CA GLY A 40 14.95 -5.37 -33.55
C GLY A 40 16.46 -5.48 -33.62
N GLY A 41 17.03 -5.92 -34.76
CA GLY A 41 18.48 -6.10 -34.92
C GLY A 41 19.31 -4.84 -34.62
N ASP A 42 18.79 -3.65 -34.91
CA ASP A 42 19.48 -2.38 -34.60
C ASP A 42 19.56 -2.13 -33.07
N GLU A 43 18.53 -2.51 -32.31
CA GLU A 43 18.51 -2.39 -30.84
C GLU A 43 19.43 -3.43 -30.20
N ILE A 44 19.40 -4.67 -30.71
CA ILE A 44 20.33 -5.74 -30.30
C ILE A 44 21.78 -5.26 -30.49
N LEU A 45 22.12 -4.72 -31.66
CA LEU A 45 23.47 -4.23 -31.94
C LEU A 45 23.88 -3.10 -30.99
N GLN A 46 22.99 -2.15 -30.74
CA GLN A 46 23.26 -1.03 -29.84
C GLN A 46 23.52 -1.51 -28.39
N ASP A 47 22.72 -2.45 -27.89
CA ASP A 47 22.88 -3.01 -26.54
C ASP A 47 24.16 -3.86 -26.41
N ILE A 48 24.53 -4.60 -27.46
CA ILE A 48 25.81 -5.33 -27.54
C ILE A 48 26.99 -4.37 -27.51
N GLU A 49 26.98 -3.32 -28.34
CA GLU A 49 28.06 -2.32 -28.38
C GLU A 49 28.21 -1.59 -27.04
N SER A 50 27.08 -1.27 -26.39
CA SER A 50 27.07 -0.69 -25.05
C SER A 50 27.69 -1.63 -24.03
N ARG A 51 27.32 -2.92 -24.04
CA ARG A 51 27.90 -3.91 -23.13
C ARG A 51 29.39 -4.14 -23.38
N LEU A 52 29.82 -4.17 -24.64
CA LEU A 52 31.24 -4.26 -24.99
C LEU A 52 32.02 -3.07 -24.43
N ALA A 53 31.50 -1.85 -24.57
CA ALA A 53 32.13 -0.66 -24.01
C ALA A 53 32.24 -0.73 -22.48
N GLU A 54 31.19 -1.21 -21.79
CA GLU A 54 31.23 -1.44 -20.34
C GLU A 54 32.31 -2.45 -19.94
N LEU A 55 32.37 -3.60 -20.62
CA LEU A 55 33.34 -4.65 -20.33
C LEU A 55 34.78 -4.21 -20.56
N PHE A 56 35.05 -3.46 -21.64
CA PHE A 56 36.35 -2.85 -21.87
C PHE A 56 36.72 -1.88 -20.75
N ASN A 57 35.78 -1.02 -20.34
CA ASN A 57 36.04 -0.05 -19.27
C ASN A 57 36.26 -0.71 -17.89
N GLU A 58 35.62 -1.85 -17.62
CA GLU A 58 35.81 -2.62 -16.38
C GLU A 58 37.12 -3.42 -16.35
N HIS A 59 37.56 -3.95 -17.51
CA HIS A 59 38.78 -4.78 -17.61
C HIS A 59 40.07 -3.97 -17.83
N LEU A 60 39.97 -2.68 -18.18
CA LEU A 60 41.12 -1.78 -18.23
C LEU A 60 41.53 -1.38 -16.81
N ASN A 61 42.59 -2.00 -16.29
CA ASN A 61 43.24 -1.53 -15.05
C ASN A 61 43.70 -0.06 -15.23
N ASP A 62 43.67 0.76 -14.17
CA ASP A 62 44.08 2.19 -14.13
C ASP A 62 45.43 2.55 -14.79
N LYS A 63 46.25 1.55 -15.18
CA LYS A 63 47.57 1.71 -15.82
C LYS A 63 47.61 1.32 -17.30
N ALA A 64 46.60 0.63 -17.84
CA ALA A 64 46.55 0.22 -19.23
C ALA A 64 45.67 1.20 -20.02
N GLN A 65 46.30 2.02 -20.88
CA GLN A 65 45.57 2.94 -21.76
C GLN A 65 45.18 2.31 -23.11
N VAL A 66 45.65 1.09 -23.41
CA VAL A 66 45.51 0.46 -24.72
C VAL A 66 44.93 -0.95 -24.57
N ILE A 67 43.84 -1.20 -25.30
CA ILE A 67 43.20 -2.51 -25.42
C ILE A 67 44.06 -3.43 -26.29
N THR A 68 44.47 -4.54 -25.72
CA THR A 68 45.29 -5.58 -26.34
C THR A 68 44.44 -6.70 -26.95
N LEU A 69 45.06 -7.55 -27.78
CA LEU A 69 44.36 -8.69 -28.39
C LEU A 69 43.84 -9.69 -27.34
N LYS A 70 44.54 -9.80 -26.21
CA LYS A 70 44.14 -10.66 -25.10
C LYS A 70 42.80 -10.19 -24.50
N GLU A 71 42.69 -8.90 -24.18
CA GLU A 71 41.48 -8.32 -23.59
C GLU A 71 40.27 -8.44 -24.53
N VAL A 72 40.47 -8.23 -25.83
CA VAL A 72 39.42 -8.46 -26.84
C VAL A 72 38.95 -9.91 -26.83
N ASN A 73 39.86 -10.88 -26.81
CA ASN A 73 39.49 -12.29 -26.80
C ASN A 73 38.80 -12.69 -25.49
N ASP A 74 39.26 -12.18 -24.35
CA ASP A 74 38.65 -12.44 -23.04
C ASP A 74 37.21 -11.89 -22.99
N ILE A 75 36.97 -10.70 -23.56
CA ILE A 75 35.63 -10.09 -23.62
C ILE A 75 34.72 -10.81 -24.63
N ILE A 76 35.24 -11.19 -25.80
CA ILE A 76 34.46 -11.99 -26.77
C ILE A 76 34.07 -13.34 -26.16
N ALA A 77 34.92 -13.96 -25.34
CA ALA A 77 34.59 -15.19 -24.65
C ALA A 77 33.44 -15.02 -23.63
N ILE A 78 33.29 -13.84 -23.02
CA ILE A 78 32.16 -13.51 -22.13
C ILE A 78 30.88 -13.28 -22.95
N MET A 79 30.99 -12.52 -24.05
CA MET A 79 29.84 -12.18 -24.89
C MET A 79 29.31 -13.37 -25.69
N GLY A 80 30.17 -14.33 -26.03
CA GLY A 80 29.83 -15.44 -26.93
C GLY A 80 30.07 -15.09 -28.40
N GLU A 81 30.07 -16.10 -29.26
CA GLU A 81 30.14 -15.93 -30.72
C GLU A 81 28.72 -15.93 -31.30
N PRO A 82 28.42 -15.12 -32.34
CA PRO A 82 27.14 -15.20 -33.05
C PRO A 82 27.01 -16.60 -33.67
N GLN A 83 26.19 -17.44 -33.05
CA GLN A 83 26.03 -18.83 -33.47
C GLN A 83 25.03 -18.93 -34.62
N GLU A 84 25.51 -19.55 -35.70
CA GLU A 84 24.71 -20.17 -36.73
C GLU A 84 24.43 -21.62 -36.28
N PHE A 85 23.59 -21.80 -35.26
CA PHE A 85 23.10 -23.13 -34.85
C PHE A 85 21.62 -23.02 -34.46
N GLU A 86 20.74 -23.41 -35.38
CA GLU A 86 19.44 -23.98 -35.02
C GLU A 86 19.70 -25.25 -34.22
N ILE A 87 19.71 -25.16 -32.90
CA ILE A 87 19.43 -26.31 -32.05
C ILE A 87 18.47 -25.83 -30.97
N ASP A 88 17.24 -26.34 -31.04
CA ASP A 88 16.23 -26.32 -30.00
C ASP A 88 16.79 -26.96 -28.71
N GLU A 89 17.58 -26.20 -27.96
CA GLU A 89 17.84 -26.47 -26.56
C GLU A 89 17.41 -25.23 -25.78
N GLU A 90 16.25 -25.33 -25.13
CA GLU A 90 15.96 -24.47 -24.00
C GLU A 90 17.20 -24.48 -23.09
N PRO A 91 17.77 -23.33 -22.71
CA PRO A 91 18.90 -23.30 -21.82
C PRO A 91 18.44 -23.95 -20.51
N THR A 92 18.90 -25.18 -20.28
CA THR A 92 18.65 -25.91 -19.06
C THR A 92 19.25 -25.09 -17.92
N ASP A 93 18.39 -24.61 -17.02
CA ASP A 93 18.69 -23.73 -15.87
C ASP A 93 19.72 -24.29 -14.86
N GLU A 94 20.41 -25.41 -15.15
CA GLU A 94 21.15 -26.16 -14.12
C GLU A 94 22.68 -26.10 -14.18
N LYS A 95 23.32 -25.44 -15.15
CA LYS A 95 24.80 -25.37 -15.16
C LYS A 95 25.36 -24.03 -15.60
N GLN A 96 25.12 -22.99 -14.82
CA GLN A 96 25.97 -21.79 -14.90
C GLN A 96 26.57 -21.43 -13.55
N SER A 97 27.90 -21.42 -13.58
CA SER A 97 28.84 -21.00 -12.55
C SER A 97 28.29 -19.84 -11.71
N LYS A 98 28.32 -20.02 -10.39
CA LYS A 98 28.27 -18.94 -9.39
C LYS A 98 29.46 -17.98 -9.58
N ARG A 99 29.49 -17.21 -10.67
CA ARG A 99 30.05 -15.86 -10.59
C ARG A 99 28.94 -15.03 -9.99
N VAL A 100 29.16 -14.57 -8.78
CA VAL A 100 28.32 -13.55 -8.16
C VAL A 100 28.58 -12.28 -8.96
N ASP A 101 27.94 -12.14 -10.12
CA ASP A 101 27.77 -10.82 -10.70
C ASP A 101 26.97 -10.02 -9.68
N HIS A 102 27.51 -8.87 -9.29
CA HIS A 102 26.89 -8.00 -8.31
C HIS A 102 25.58 -7.46 -8.88
N LYS A 103 24.46 -8.15 -8.61
CA LYS A 103 23.12 -7.68 -8.94
C LYS A 103 22.98 -6.23 -8.50
N LYS A 104 22.76 -5.33 -9.46
CA LYS A 104 22.47 -3.93 -9.15
C LYS A 104 20.97 -3.78 -8.94
N LEU A 105 20.61 -2.95 -7.96
CA LEU A 105 19.20 -2.62 -7.73
C LEU A 105 18.77 -1.62 -8.80
N TYR A 106 17.86 -2.05 -9.67
CA TYR A 106 17.14 -1.20 -10.60
C TYR A 106 15.66 -1.21 -10.27
N ARG A 107 14.98 -0.16 -10.69
CA ARG A 107 13.54 -0.03 -10.69
C ARG A 107 12.98 -0.63 -11.98
N ASP A 108 12.02 -1.53 -11.86
CA ASP A 108 11.42 -2.23 -13.00
C ASP A 108 10.18 -1.46 -13.50
N GLY A 109 10.32 -0.81 -14.66
CA GLY A 109 9.25 -0.07 -15.34
C GLY A 109 8.28 -0.95 -16.12
N GLU A 110 8.63 -2.20 -16.46
CA GLU A 110 7.72 -3.11 -17.19
C GLU A 110 6.64 -3.66 -16.25
N ASN A 111 7.00 -3.91 -14.99
CA ASN A 111 6.12 -4.42 -13.95
C ASN A 111 5.73 -3.37 -12.89
N GLU A 112 5.64 -2.09 -13.29
CA GLU A 112 5.35 -1.00 -12.36
C GLU A 112 3.86 -0.82 -12.05
N TYR A 113 3.55 -0.57 -10.77
CA TYR A 113 2.21 -0.12 -10.35
C TYR A 113 2.27 1.34 -9.90
N ILE A 114 3.21 1.58 -9.00
CA ILE A 114 3.66 2.90 -8.61
C ILE A 114 5.15 2.79 -8.80
N GLY A 115 5.68 3.59 -9.71
CA GLY A 115 7.10 3.81 -9.95
C GLY A 115 8.05 2.60 -9.87
N GLY A 116 7.68 1.36 -10.17
CA GLY A 116 8.58 0.21 -10.34
C GLY A 116 9.45 -0.25 -9.16
N VAL A 117 9.43 0.45 -8.00
CA VAL A 117 10.37 0.20 -6.88
C VAL A 117 10.18 -1.20 -6.29
N CYS A 118 8.94 -1.60 -6.01
CA CYS A 118 8.67 -2.93 -5.44
C CYS A 118 9.02 -4.07 -6.39
N ALA A 119 8.82 -3.88 -7.70
CA ALA A 119 9.18 -4.86 -8.72
C ALA A 119 10.71 -4.96 -8.88
N GLY A 120 11.41 -3.82 -8.80
CA GLY A 120 12.86 -3.79 -8.72
C GLY A 120 13.43 -4.55 -7.51
N LEU A 121 12.85 -4.31 -6.33
CA LEU A 121 13.23 -5.02 -5.10
C LEU A 121 12.93 -6.53 -5.18
N GLN A 122 11.93 -6.97 -5.96
CA GLN A 122 11.67 -8.41 -6.17
C GLN A 122 12.89 -9.07 -6.82
N HIS A 123 13.41 -8.51 -7.91
CA HIS A 123 14.52 -9.10 -8.65
C HIS A 123 15.84 -9.09 -7.85
N TYR A 124 16.04 -8.04 -7.05
CA TYR A 124 17.20 -7.89 -6.18
C TYR A 124 17.15 -8.82 -4.95
N LEU A 125 16.01 -8.90 -4.25
CA LEU A 125 15.86 -9.68 -3.02
C LEU A 125 15.42 -11.14 -3.25
N GLY A 126 14.90 -11.46 -4.43
CA GLY A 126 14.33 -12.78 -4.74
C GLY A 126 13.01 -13.08 -4.00
N ILE A 127 12.29 -12.06 -3.53
CA ILE A 127 11.02 -12.17 -2.80
C ILE A 127 9.89 -11.71 -3.72
N ASP A 128 8.77 -12.44 -3.79
CA ASP A 128 7.61 -12.03 -4.61
C ASP A 128 7.19 -10.57 -4.34
N VAL A 129 6.96 -9.81 -5.42
CA VAL A 129 6.57 -8.40 -5.36
C VAL A 129 5.33 -8.14 -4.48
N VAL A 130 4.42 -9.11 -4.40
CA VAL A 130 3.19 -9.02 -3.57
C VAL A 130 3.54 -8.81 -2.10
N TRP A 131 4.53 -9.55 -1.58
CA TRP A 131 4.96 -9.43 -0.18
C TRP A 131 5.67 -8.10 0.07
N ILE A 132 6.54 -7.67 -0.84
CA ILE A 132 7.24 -6.39 -0.75
C ILE A 132 6.23 -5.24 -0.68
N ARG A 133 5.21 -5.25 -1.55
CA ARG A 133 4.13 -4.26 -1.52
C ARG A 133 3.33 -4.30 -0.21
N LEU A 134 3.03 -5.49 0.33
CA LEU A 134 2.32 -5.62 1.59
C LEU A 134 3.14 -5.06 2.76
N ILE A 135 4.45 -5.29 2.78
CA ILE A 135 5.35 -4.73 3.79
C ILE A 135 5.33 -3.19 3.74
N PHE A 136 5.45 -2.59 2.56
CA PHE A 136 5.35 -1.12 2.43
C PHE A 136 3.99 -0.58 2.87
N LEU A 137 2.89 -1.28 2.55
CA LEU A 137 1.55 -0.89 3.01
C LEU A 137 1.41 -0.99 4.54
N LEU A 138 1.89 -2.07 5.14
CA LEU A 138 1.86 -2.24 6.59
C LEU A 138 2.74 -1.18 7.27
N ALA A 139 3.91 -0.87 6.71
CA ALA A 139 4.77 0.20 7.19
C ALA A 139 4.13 1.60 7.02
N LEU A 140 3.24 1.79 6.04
CA LEU A 140 2.44 3.00 5.91
C LEU A 140 1.38 3.10 7.01
N ILE A 141 0.60 2.03 7.24
CA ILE A 141 -0.52 2.01 8.21
C ILE A 141 -0.02 2.03 9.66
N PHE A 142 0.96 1.17 9.99
CA PHE A 142 1.46 0.97 11.36
C PHE A 142 2.71 1.81 11.66
N GLY A 143 3.50 2.16 10.65
CA GLY A 143 4.76 2.88 10.82
C GLY A 143 4.64 4.40 10.75
N SER A 144 3.47 4.99 11.03
CA SER A 144 3.26 6.45 11.02
C SER A 144 3.67 7.13 9.70
N GLY A 145 3.54 6.45 8.57
CA GLY A 145 3.95 6.96 7.26
C GLY A 145 5.43 6.77 6.88
N VAL A 146 6.26 6.17 7.75
CA VAL A 146 7.68 5.89 7.45
C VAL A 146 7.84 5.04 6.20
N GLY A 147 6.96 4.05 5.98
CA GLY A 147 6.98 3.23 4.78
C GLY A 147 6.82 4.04 3.49
N PHE A 148 5.99 5.08 3.51
CA PHE A 148 5.81 5.99 2.37
C PHE A 148 7.05 6.85 2.14
N MET A 149 7.67 7.37 3.21
CA MET A 149 8.90 8.16 3.10
C MET A 149 10.05 7.36 2.48
N ILE A 150 10.29 6.14 2.98
CA ILE A 150 11.33 5.24 2.45
C ILE A 150 11.06 4.94 0.98
N TYR A 151 9.79 4.70 0.63
CA TYR A 151 9.39 4.41 -0.73
C TYR A 151 9.71 5.58 -1.69
N ILE A 152 9.42 6.83 -1.29
CA ILE A 152 9.75 8.02 -2.09
C ILE A 152 11.26 8.20 -2.22
N ILE A 153 12.03 7.95 -1.15
CA ILE A 153 13.50 8.02 -1.20
C ILE A 153 14.03 7.01 -2.21
N LEU A 154 13.58 5.75 -2.14
CA LEU A 154 13.98 4.72 -3.09
C LEU A 154 13.56 5.06 -4.52
N TRP A 155 12.39 5.68 -4.69
CA TRP A 155 11.92 6.09 -6.01
C TRP A 155 12.80 7.15 -6.67
N ILE A 156 13.37 8.07 -5.87
CA ILE A 156 14.28 9.12 -6.35
C ILE A 156 15.70 8.58 -6.56
N VAL A 157 16.18 7.73 -5.64
CA VAL A 157 17.59 7.27 -5.63
C VAL A 157 17.83 6.11 -6.60
N VAL A 158 16.87 5.19 -6.73
CA VAL A 158 17.05 3.98 -7.55
C VAL A 158 16.73 4.27 -9.01
N PRO A 159 17.70 4.10 -9.94
CA PRO A 159 17.46 4.34 -11.36
C PRO A 159 16.56 3.26 -11.97
N GLU A 160 15.86 3.62 -13.06
CA GLU A 160 15.05 2.71 -13.84
C GLU A 160 15.88 1.93 -14.87
N ALA A 161 15.62 0.63 -15.01
CA ALA A 161 16.25 -0.21 -16.03
C ALA A 161 15.65 0.10 -17.41
N LYS A 162 16.40 0.82 -18.25
CA LYS A 162 15.95 1.23 -19.58
C LYS A 162 16.44 0.29 -20.67
N THR A 163 17.70 -0.11 -20.63
CA THR A 163 18.32 -0.96 -21.66
C THR A 163 18.11 -2.44 -21.37
N THR A 164 18.24 -3.30 -22.40
CA THR A 164 18.10 -4.76 -22.21
C THR A 164 19.19 -5.29 -21.28
N THR A 165 20.40 -4.76 -21.42
CA THR A 165 21.54 -5.04 -20.55
C THR A 165 21.22 -4.75 -19.07
N GLN A 166 20.61 -3.60 -18.75
CA GLN A 166 20.21 -3.26 -17.38
C GLN A 166 19.10 -4.16 -16.84
N LYS A 167 18.15 -4.56 -17.70
CA LYS A 167 17.07 -5.49 -17.32
C LYS A 167 17.63 -6.89 -17.01
N LEU A 168 18.60 -7.37 -17.80
CA LEU A 168 19.29 -8.63 -17.56
C LEU A 168 20.11 -8.59 -16.26
N ASP A 169 20.83 -7.49 -16.01
CA ASP A 169 21.58 -7.26 -14.76
C ASP A 169 20.66 -7.29 -13.53
N MET A 170 19.52 -6.58 -13.61
CA MET A 170 18.50 -6.56 -12.55
C MET A 170 17.99 -7.98 -12.23
N MET A 171 17.75 -8.80 -13.25
CA MET A 171 17.30 -10.19 -13.09
C MET A 171 18.42 -11.13 -12.61
N GLY A 172 19.69 -10.71 -12.73
CA GLY A 172 20.88 -11.52 -12.48
C GLY A 172 21.12 -12.59 -13.54
N LYS A 173 20.69 -12.33 -14.78
CA LYS A 173 21.03 -13.18 -15.93
C LYS A 173 22.34 -12.69 -16.54
N PRO A 174 23.20 -13.59 -17.04
CA PRO A 174 24.45 -13.17 -17.66
C PRO A 174 24.18 -12.36 -18.92
N ILE A 175 24.85 -11.22 -19.05
CA ILE A 175 24.71 -10.32 -20.19
C ILE A 175 25.63 -10.81 -21.31
N ASN A 176 25.16 -11.79 -22.08
CA ASN A 176 25.81 -12.34 -23.27
C ASN A 176 24.89 -12.15 -24.50
N LEU A 177 25.40 -12.51 -25.68
CA LEU A 177 24.70 -12.31 -26.94
C LEU A 177 23.31 -12.96 -26.95
N ASP A 178 23.25 -14.23 -26.57
CA ASP A 178 22.02 -15.03 -26.59
C ASP A 178 20.91 -14.43 -25.70
N ASN A 179 21.27 -13.96 -24.50
CA ASN A 179 20.29 -13.37 -23.58
C ASN A 179 19.85 -11.97 -24.00
N ILE A 180 20.74 -11.16 -24.60
CA ILE A 180 20.36 -9.86 -25.18
C ILE A 180 19.39 -10.07 -26.33
N GLU A 181 19.73 -10.95 -27.28
CA GLU A 181 18.89 -11.30 -28.43
C GLU A 181 17.50 -11.77 -27.97
N LYS A 182 17.46 -12.76 -27.07
CA LYS A 182 16.21 -13.31 -26.55
C LYS A 182 15.33 -12.25 -25.92
N LYS A 183 15.89 -11.39 -25.07
CA LYS A 183 15.10 -10.38 -24.34
C LYS A 183 14.64 -9.23 -25.24
N VAL A 184 15.42 -8.85 -26.25
CA VAL A 184 14.97 -7.87 -27.28
C VAL A 184 13.85 -8.48 -28.12
N LYS A 185 14.00 -9.72 -28.62
CA LYS A 185 12.95 -10.42 -29.39
C LYS A 185 11.65 -10.55 -28.59
N GLU A 186 11.72 -10.95 -27.32
CA GLU A 186 10.57 -10.99 -26.40
C GLU A 186 9.86 -9.62 -26.32
N GLY A 187 10.63 -8.52 -26.24
CA GLY A 187 10.09 -7.15 -26.22
C GLY A 187 9.36 -6.79 -27.51
N PHE A 188 9.93 -7.09 -28.68
CA PHE A 188 9.29 -6.86 -29.98
C PHE A 188 8.01 -7.68 -30.15
N GLU A 189 8.02 -8.95 -29.76
CA GLU A 189 6.82 -9.79 -29.80
C GLU A 189 5.70 -9.27 -28.89
N GLU A 190 6.04 -8.78 -27.70
CA GLU A 190 5.06 -8.21 -26.77
C GLU A 190 4.42 -6.95 -27.36
N VAL A 191 5.22 -6.07 -27.97
CA VAL A 191 4.72 -4.88 -28.66
C VAL A 191 3.89 -5.27 -29.87
N GLU A 192 4.31 -6.24 -30.67
CA GLU A 192 3.55 -6.73 -31.82
C GLU A 192 2.20 -7.32 -31.40
N LYS A 193 2.15 -8.11 -30.32
CA LYS A 193 0.90 -8.61 -29.72
C LYS A 193 0.01 -7.45 -29.26
N LYS A 194 0.58 -6.44 -28.58
CA LYS A 194 -0.15 -5.23 -28.15
C LYS A 194 -0.70 -4.41 -29.32
N VAL A 195 0.02 -4.35 -30.45
CA VAL A 195 -0.36 -3.56 -31.63
C VAL A 195 -1.32 -4.31 -32.55
N LYS A 196 -1.17 -5.63 -32.72
CA LYS A 196 -2.10 -6.46 -33.53
C LYS A 196 -3.45 -6.62 -32.86
N ASN A 197 -3.52 -6.60 -31.52
CA ASN A 197 -4.75 -6.73 -30.75
C ASN A 197 -5.19 -5.42 -30.08
N ILE A 198 -5.21 -4.29 -30.80
CA ILE A 198 -5.93 -3.08 -30.31
C ILE A 198 -7.44 -3.32 -30.46
N ASP A 199 -7.95 -4.31 -29.72
CA ASP A 199 -9.32 -4.39 -29.29
C ASP A 199 -9.30 -3.87 -27.84
N VAL A 200 -9.92 -2.72 -27.57
CA VAL A 200 -9.85 -1.97 -26.31
C VAL A 200 -10.17 -2.83 -25.07
N LYS A 201 -10.84 -3.97 -25.27
CA LYS A 201 -11.20 -4.97 -24.26
C LYS A 201 -10.03 -5.84 -23.78
N GLU A 202 -8.97 -6.03 -24.56
CA GLU A 202 -7.83 -6.87 -24.16
C GLU A 202 -6.84 -6.12 -23.28
N VAL A 203 -6.65 -4.81 -23.54
CA VAL A 203 -5.90 -3.89 -22.66
C VAL A 203 -6.51 -3.84 -21.25
N GLU A 204 -7.84 -3.89 -21.15
CA GLU A 204 -8.54 -3.96 -19.86
C GLU A 204 -8.23 -5.27 -19.09
N ASN A 205 -8.11 -6.39 -19.81
CA ASN A 205 -7.86 -7.71 -19.22
C ASN A 205 -6.41 -7.89 -18.75
N VAL A 206 -5.42 -7.34 -19.47
CA VAL A 206 -4.00 -7.39 -19.09
C VAL A 206 -3.75 -6.56 -17.83
N ILE A 207 -4.37 -5.39 -17.70
CA ILE A 207 -4.28 -4.55 -16.48
C ILE A 207 -5.00 -5.21 -15.30
N LYS A 208 -6.13 -5.91 -15.54
CA LYS A 208 -6.90 -6.59 -14.48
C LYS A 208 -6.22 -7.85 -13.93
N HIS A 209 -5.51 -8.64 -14.73
CA HIS A 209 -5.05 -9.97 -14.30
C HIS A 209 -3.98 -9.90 -13.19
N ASN A 210 -2.91 -9.12 -13.36
CA ASN A 210 -1.83 -9.07 -12.36
C ASN A 210 -2.18 -8.20 -11.14
N SER A 211 -2.87 -7.08 -11.33
CA SER A 211 -3.23 -6.16 -10.24
C SER A 211 -4.31 -6.71 -9.32
N SER A 212 -5.22 -7.55 -9.85
CA SER A 212 -6.31 -8.10 -9.05
C SER A 212 -5.81 -9.05 -7.95
N LYS A 213 -4.73 -9.81 -8.14
CA LYS A 213 -4.21 -10.71 -7.10
C LYS A 213 -3.69 -9.90 -5.91
N PHE A 214 -2.81 -8.92 -6.16
CA PHE A 214 -2.30 -8.03 -5.13
C PHE A 214 -3.44 -7.25 -4.45
N PHE A 215 -4.34 -6.63 -5.22
CA PHE A 215 -5.46 -5.87 -4.67
C PHE A 215 -6.41 -6.74 -3.84
N LYS A 216 -6.70 -7.97 -4.27
CA LYS A 216 -7.51 -8.93 -3.49
C LYS A 216 -6.83 -9.28 -2.16
N VAL A 217 -5.53 -9.57 -2.16
CA VAL A 217 -4.78 -9.86 -0.93
C VAL A 217 -4.80 -8.64 -0.01
N LEU A 218 -4.53 -7.45 -0.54
CA LEU A 218 -4.53 -6.17 0.18
C LEU A 218 -5.91 -5.86 0.79
N VAL A 219 -6.98 -5.93 0.01
CA VAL A 219 -8.35 -5.72 0.46
C VAL A 219 -8.75 -6.77 1.50
N SER A 220 -8.35 -8.02 1.32
CA SER A 220 -8.65 -9.08 2.29
C SER A 220 -7.93 -8.87 3.63
N ALA A 221 -6.67 -8.42 3.61
CA ALA A 221 -5.89 -8.13 4.81
C ALA A 221 -6.45 -6.90 5.54
N LEU A 222 -6.71 -5.81 4.81
CA LEU A 222 -7.30 -4.59 5.36
C LEU A 222 -8.71 -4.84 5.92
N SER A 223 -9.53 -5.64 5.24
CA SER A 223 -10.87 -6.01 5.70
C SER A 223 -10.82 -6.77 7.02
N LYS A 224 -9.88 -7.71 7.20
CA LYS A 224 -9.69 -8.43 8.48
C LYS A 224 -9.34 -7.47 9.61
N ILE A 225 -8.41 -6.53 9.38
CA ILE A 225 -8.01 -5.53 10.37
C ILE A 225 -9.20 -4.62 10.73
N ALA A 226 -9.90 -4.10 9.71
CA ALA A 226 -11.07 -3.25 9.91
C ALA A 226 -12.19 -3.97 10.67
N GLN A 227 -12.41 -5.27 10.41
CA GLN A 227 -13.39 -6.07 11.15
C GLN A 227 -13.03 -6.19 12.64
N VAL A 228 -11.75 -6.35 12.98
CA VAL A 228 -11.29 -6.36 14.38
C VAL A 228 -11.55 -5.00 15.03
N PHE A 229 -11.20 -3.91 14.37
CA PHE A 229 -11.41 -2.54 14.86
C PHE A 229 -12.91 -2.24 15.09
N VAL A 230 -13.76 -2.60 14.13
CA VAL A 230 -15.22 -2.43 14.22
C VAL A 230 -15.79 -3.23 15.39
N LYS A 231 -15.36 -4.48 15.60
CA LYS A 231 -15.78 -5.28 16.78
C LYS A 231 -15.36 -4.65 18.10
N PHE A 232 -14.15 -4.10 18.17
CA PHE A 232 -13.65 -3.39 19.35
C PHE A 232 -14.49 -2.15 19.67
N LEU A 233 -14.85 -1.35 18.66
CA LEU A 233 -15.78 -0.22 18.82
C LEU A 233 -17.16 -0.68 19.35
N GLY A 234 -17.67 -1.80 18.84
CA GLY A 234 -18.90 -2.41 19.34
C GLY A 234 -18.83 -2.76 20.82
N ILE A 235 -17.70 -3.31 21.29
CA ILE A 235 -17.46 -3.61 22.71
C ILE A 235 -17.46 -2.33 23.56
N ILE A 236 -16.80 -1.27 23.10
CA ILE A 236 -16.78 0.03 23.80
C ILE A 236 -18.20 0.58 23.98
N LEU A 237 -19.01 0.56 22.91
CA LEU A 237 -20.40 1.03 22.97
C LEU A 237 -21.24 0.24 23.99
N ILE A 238 -21.05 -1.08 24.08
CA ILE A 238 -21.72 -1.92 25.06
C ILE A 238 -21.30 -1.53 26.48
N ILE A 239 -20.00 -1.37 26.73
CA ILE A 239 -19.48 -0.99 28.06
C ILE A 239 -20.01 0.38 28.48
N THR A 240 -19.95 1.37 27.59
CA THR A 240 -20.45 2.73 27.85
C THR A 240 -21.95 2.72 28.13
N GLY A 241 -22.73 2.02 27.30
CA GLY A 241 -24.18 1.92 27.49
C GLY A 241 -24.55 1.20 28.81
N ALA A 242 -23.87 0.10 29.12
CA ALA A 242 -24.11 -0.65 30.37
C ALA A 242 -23.74 0.19 31.60
N SER A 243 -22.61 0.90 31.56
CA SER A 243 -22.17 1.78 32.63
C SER A 243 -23.13 2.96 32.83
N GLY A 244 -23.65 3.53 31.74
CA GLY A 244 -24.63 4.61 31.78
C GLY A 244 -25.95 4.19 32.45
N ILE A 245 -26.49 3.02 32.07
CA ILE A 245 -27.71 2.49 32.71
C ILE A 245 -27.45 2.18 34.20
N ALA A 246 -26.31 1.57 34.54
CA ALA A 246 -25.96 1.29 35.93
C ALA A 246 -25.85 2.58 36.76
N ALA A 247 -25.21 3.62 36.22
CA ALA A 247 -25.11 4.93 36.87
C ALA A 247 -26.49 5.57 37.06
N SER A 248 -27.38 5.49 36.07
CA SER A 248 -28.76 5.97 36.20
C SER A 248 -29.55 5.19 37.26
N CYS A 249 -29.38 3.87 37.35
CA CYS A 249 -29.99 3.07 38.41
C CYS A 249 -29.50 3.49 39.79
N ILE A 250 -28.19 3.74 39.97
CA ILE A 250 -27.63 4.22 41.23
C ILE A 250 -28.22 5.60 41.57
N GLY A 251 -28.29 6.50 40.59
CA GLY A 251 -28.86 7.83 40.73
C GLY A 251 -30.31 7.85 41.23
N LEU A 252 -31.13 6.86 40.86
CA LEU A 252 -32.50 6.72 41.36
C LEU A 252 -32.54 6.56 42.89
N PHE A 253 -31.61 5.79 43.46
CA PHE A 253 -31.61 5.47 44.89
C PHE A 253 -30.83 6.48 45.72
N THR A 254 -29.71 7.01 45.17
CA THR A 254 -28.85 7.92 45.93
C THR A 254 -29.51 9.27 46.17
N TRP A 255 -30.31 9.77 45.23
CA TRP A 255 -30.94 11.08 45.38
C TRP A 255 -31.92 11.13 46.57
N SER A 256 -32.64 10.03 46.84
CA SER A 256 -33.53 9.90 48.00
C SER A 256 -32.80 9.81 49.35
N ILE A 257 -31.53 9.39 49.36
CA ILE A 257 -30.71 9.28 50.58
C ILE A 257 -30.04 10.63 50.87
N ILE A 258 -29.51 11.28 49.83
CA ILE A 258 -28.81 12.57 49.93
C ILE A 258 -29.74 13.66 50.50
N ASP A 259 -31.01 13.67 50.08
CA ASP A 259 -32.04 14.57 50.59
C ASP A 259 -32.18 14.55 52.12
N GLN A 260 -32.05 13.37 52.73
CA GLN A 260 -32.18 13.22 54.20
C GLN A 260 -30.94 13.70 54.97
N MET A 261 -29.81 13.90 54.29
CA MET A 261 -28.54 14.19 54.96
C MET A 261 -28.22 15.69 55.04
N ASP A 262 -29.03 16.58 54.45
CA ASP A 262 -28.86 18.06 54.43
C ASP A 262 -27.42 18.53 54.09
N THR A 263 -26.64 17.65 53.46
CA THR A 263 -25.18 17.79 53.29
C THR A 263 -24.78 18.49 52.01
N ILE A 264 -25.71 18.65 51.07
CA ILE A 264 -25.47 19.29 49.77
C ILE A 264 -26.39 20.51 49.73
N GLY A 265 -25.83 21.72 49.75
CA GLY A 265 -26.56 23.00 49.77
C GLY A 265 -27.37 23.33 48.50
N PHE A 266 -27.81 22.31 47.76
CA PHE A 266 -28.82 22.39 46.70
C PHE A 266 -30.13 21.82 47.25
N ASP A 267 -30.96 22.66 47.85
CA ASP A 267 -32.29 22.26 48.34
C ASP A 267 -33.31 22.18 47.19
N LEU A 268 -33.03 21.30 46.23
CA LEU A 268 -33.95 21.00 45.13
C LEU A 268 -35.27 20.43 45.68
N THR A 269 -35.22 19.78 46.83
CA THR A 269 -36.37 19.13 47.42
C THR A 269 -37.39 20.12 47.96
N GLN A 270 -36.95 21.23 48.56
CA GLN A 270 -37.86 22.29 48.99
C GLN A 270 -38.57 22.96 47.80
N ILE A 271 -37.83 23.25 46.73
CA ILE A 271 -38.37 23.82 45.48
C ILE A 271 -39.43 22.89 44.85
N PHE A 272 -39.10 21.61 44.68
CA PHE A 272 -40.01 20.68 43.98
C PHE A 272 -41.20 20.23 44.83
N ASN A 273 -41.05 20.14 46.15
CA ASN A 273 -42.20 19.88 47.03
C ASN A 273 -43.17 21.06 47.06
N GLN A 274 -42.69 22.30 46.95
CA GLN A 274 -43.53 23.50 46.86
C GLN A 274 -44.38 23.51 45.59
N LEU A 275 -43.83 23.04 44.47
CA LEU A 275 -44.55 22.81 43.21
C LEU A 275 -45.57 21.65 43.28
N GLY A 276 -45.65 20.92 44.39
CA GLY A 276 -46.59 19.82 44.61
C GLY A 276 -46.19 18.49 43.96
N TYR A 277 -44.91 18.30 43.60
CA TYR A 277 -44.41 17.06 43.01
C TYR A 277 -43.47 16.31 43.94
N GLN A 278 -43.66 15.00 44.06
CA GLN A 278 -42.72 14.15 44.79
C GLN A 278 -41.43 13.98 43.99
N LEU A 279 -40.29 14.17 44.66
CA LEU A 279 -38.93 14.01 44.12
C LEU A 279 -38.74 12.69 43.33
N ALA A 280 -39.42 11.63 43.76
CA ALA A 280 -39.42 10.33 43.11
C ALA A 280 -39.82 10.38 41.61
N TRP A 281 -40.81 11.19 41.22
CA TRP A 281 -41.26 11.27 39.82
C TRP A 281 -40.21 11.89 38.90
N ILE A 282 -39.45 12.85 39.40
CA ILE A 282 -38.36 13.50 38.66
C ILE A 282 -37.22 12.50 38.47
N SER A 283 -36.88 11.74 39.51
CA SER A 283 -35.82 10.73 39.45
C SER A 283 -36.11 9.69 38.37
N ILE A 284 -37.37 9.25 38.28
CA ILE A 284 -37.86 8.30 37.28
C ILE A 284 -37.75 8.90 35.87
N ALA A 285 -38.13 10.17 35.69
CA ALA A 285 -38.03 10.85 34.40
C ALA A 285 -36.56 11.00 33.94
N VAL A 286 -35.66 11.40 34.83
CA VAL A 286 -34.21 11.51 34.55
C VAL A 286 -33.61 10.15 34.22
N PHE A 287 -34.04 9.10 34.91
CA PHE A 287 -33.61 7.73 34.63
C PHE A 287 -33.95 7.31 33.19
N PHE A 288 -35.19 7.52 32.74
CA PHE A 288 -35.57 7.16 31.37
C PHE A 288 -34.90 8.06 30.33
N LEU A 289 -34.69 9.35 30.64
CA LEU A 289 -33.99 10.28 29.76
C LEU A 289 -32.56 9.81 29.44
N ILE A 290 -31.84 9.27 30.42
CA ILE A 290 -30.45 8.79 30.24
C ILE A 290 -30.40 7.33 29.79
N SER A 291 -31.23 6.46 30.37
CA SER A 291 -31.17 5.01 30.12
C SER A 291 -31.64 4.62 28.72
N VAL A 292 -32.60 5.34 28.13
CA VAL A 292 -33.11 5.03 26.78
C VAL A 292 -32.03 5.25 25.70
N PRO A 293 -31.31 6.39 25.64
CA PRO A 293 -30.15 6.54 24.75
C PRO A 293 -29.05 5.49 24.98
N MET A 294 -28.74 5.19 26.25
CA MET A 294 -27.72 4.20 26.60
C MET A 294 -28.10 2.79 26.17
N TYR A 295 -29.38 2.43 26.26
CA TYR A 295 -29.91 1.17 25.71
C TYR A 295 -29.65 1.06 24.20
N TYR A 296 -29.82 2.15 23.44
CA TYR A 296 -29.53 2.15 22.01
C TYR A 296 -28.03 1.99 21.71
N PHE A 297 -27.14 2.48 22.57
CA PHE A 297 -25.69 2.22 22.45
C PHE A 297 -25.38 0.72 22.61
N ILE A 298 -25.98 0.07 23.61
CA ILE A 298 -25.83 -1.39 23.80
C ILE A 298 -26.39 -2.14 22.58
N HIS A 299 -27.60 -1.80 22.13
CA HIS A 299 -28.23 -2.44 20.97
C HIS A 299 -27.40 -2.27 19.69
N PHE A 300 -26.86 -1.07 19.44
CA PHE A 300 -26.01 -0.80 18.29
C PHE A 300 -24.67 -1.54 18.40
N GLY A 301 -24.04 -1.55 19.58
CA GLY A 301 -22.81 -2.31 19.83
C GLY A 301 -22.99 -3.82 19.66
N MET A 302 -24.10 -4.39 20.14
CA MET A 302 -24.43 -5.80 19.94
C MET A 302 -24.66 -6.14 18.46
N ARG A 303 -25.31 -5.24 17.70
CA ARG A 303 -25.51 -5.40 16.25
C ARG A 303 -24.20 -5.35 15.46
N ILE A 304 -23.23 -4.57 15.92
CA ILE A 304 -21.88 -4.52 15.34
C ILE A 304 -21.13 -5.84 15.61
N LEU A 305 -21.22 -6.38 16.83
CA LEU A 305 -20.48 -7.58 17.23
C LEU A 305 -21.07 -8.86 16.64
N SER A 306 -22.40 -8.94 16.52
CA SER A 306 -23.11 -10.07 15.96
C SER A 306 -24.07 -9.63 14.85
N ARG A 307 -23.75 -10.04 13.62
CA ARG A 307 -24.65 -9.90 12.46
C ARG A 307 -25.95 -10.70 12.60
N GLN A 308 -26.00 -11.66 13.52
CA GLN A 308 -27.20 -12.47 13.78
C GLN A 308 -28.11 -11.88 14.86
N PHE A 309 -27.73 -10.76 15.48
CA PHE A 309 -28.59 -10.08 16.44
C PHE A 309 -29.82 -9.51 15.72
N LYS A 310 -30.95 -10.21 15.86
CA LYS A 310 -32.23 -9.75 15.31
C LYS A 310 -32.66 -8.52 16.08
N GLY A 311 -33.04 -7.47 15.35
CA GLY A 311 -33.61 -6.28 15.97
C GLY A 311 -34.85 -6.61 16.79
N HIS A 312 -35.12 -5.81 17.81
CA HIS A 312 -36.35 -5.95 18.57
C HIS A 312 -37.58 -5.60 17.72
N LYS A 313 -38.74 -6.14 18.11
CA LYS A 313 -40.02 -5.81 17.47
C LYS A 313 -40.29 -4.31 17.56
N LEU A 314 -41.05 -3.77 16.61
CA LEU A 314 -41.43 -2.35 16.55
C LEU A 314 -42.02 -1.85 17.89
N LEU A 315 -42.78 -2.71 18.57
CA LEU A 315 -43.39 -2.43 19.87
C LEU A 315 -42.37 -1.95 20.91
N VAL A 316 -41.18 -2.57 20.99
CA VAL A 316 -40.14 -2.19 21.97
C VAL A 316 -39.65 -0.75 21.72
N HIS A 317 -39.49 -0.37 20.45
CA HIS A 317 -39.05 0.96 20.07
C HIS A 317 -40.13 2.01 20.38
N ILE A 318 -41.40 1.68 20.15
CA ILE A 318 -42.54 2.55 20.49
C ILE A 318 -42.57 2.78 22.00
N VAL A 319 -42.48 1.72 22.81
CA VAL A 319 -42.50 1.83 24.27
C VAL A 319 -41.34 2.70 24.77
N LEU A 320 -40.11 2.47 24.28
CA LEU A 320 -38.94 3.27 24.67
C LEU A 320 -39.06 4.74 24.23
N ALA A 321 -39.61 5.00 23.04
CA ALA A 321 -39.84 6.36 22.57
C ALA A 321 -40.88 7.08 23.43
N VAL A 322 -41.99 6.42 23.78
CA VAL A 322 -43.00 6.98 24.68
C VAL A 322 -42.40 7.29 26.05
N LEU A 323 -41.58 6.40 26.60
CA LEU A 323 -40.89 6.65 27.88
C LEU A 323 -39.92 7.83 27.80
N PHE A 324 -39.15 7.95 26.72
CA PHE A 324 -38.19 9.04 26.52
C PHE A 324 -38.90 10.38 26.33
N PHE A 325 -39.80 10.49 25.35
CA PHE A 325 -40.50 11.74 25.06
C PHE A 325 -41.46 12.13 26.20
N GLY A 326 -42.08 11.15 26.87
CA GLY A 326 -42.86 11.39 28.07
C GLY A 326 -42.02 12.00 29.20
N SER A 327 -40.79 11.50 29.39
CA SER A 327 -39.86 12.06 30.39
C SER A 327 -39.41 13.47 30.03
N VAL A 328 -39.11 13.73 28.75
CA VAL A 328 -38.77 15.08 28.26
C VAL A 328 -39.94 16.03 28.49
N LEU A 329 -41.16 15.65 28.07
CA LEU A 329 -42.35 16.49 28.21
C LEU A 329 -42.67 16.76 29.69
N PHE A 330 -42.56 15.75 30.55
CA PHE A 330 -42.74 15.90 31.99
C PHE A 330 -41.76 16.90 32.60
N LEU A 331 -40.46 16.76 32.32
CA LEU A 331 -39.43 17.68 32.80
C LEU A 331 -39.62 19.10 32.25
N SER A 332 -40.05 19.25 30.99
CA SER A 332 -40.34 20.55 30.39
C SER A 332 -41.53 21.24 31.06
N ILE A 333 -42.63 20.51 31.35
CA ILE A 333 -43.79 21.07 32.06
C ILE A 333 -43.37 21.51 33.47
N LEU A 334 -42.57 20.70 34.17
CA LEU A 334 -42.05 21.06 35.48
C LEU A 334 -41.22 22.34 35.43
N GLY A 335 -40.32 22.46 34.46
CA GLY A 335 -39.49 23.65 34.29
C GLY A 335 -40.31 24.92 33.99
N LEU A 336 -41.40 24.81 33.21
CA LEU A 336 -42.30 25.93 32.94
C LEU A 336 -43.07 26.37 34.19
N LYS A 337 -43.55 25.40 34.98
CA LYS A 337 -44.28 25.69 36.22
C LYS A 337 -43.39 26.38 37.26
N GLU A 338 -42.15 25.90 37.40
CA GLU A 338 -41.15 26.55 38.26
C GLU A 338 -40.92 28.01 37.85
N TYR A 339 -40.80 28.25 36.55
CA TYR A 339 -40.59 29.60 36.02
C TYR A 339 -41.77 30.54 36.31
N GLU A 340 -43.02 30.08 36.13
CA GLU A 340 -44.22 30.87 36.46
C GLU A 340 -44.29 31.20 37.96
N GLU A 341 -43.98 30.24 38.83
CA GLU A 341 -43.98 30.46 40.27
C GLU A 341 -42.93 31.49 40.68
N GLN A 342 -41.71 31.40 40.14
CA GLN A 342 -40.66 32.40 40.36
C GLN A 342 -41.07 33.81 39.88
N GLN A 343 -41.78 33.93 38.75
CA GLN A 343 -42.28 35.21 38.26
C GLN A 343 -43.34 35.81 39.20
N THR A 344 -44.28 35.02 39.67
CA THR A 344 -45.31 35.50 40.61
C THR A 344 -44.70 35.96 41.93
N LEU A 345 -43.69 35.24 42.44
CA LEU A 345 -42.96 35.63 43.65
C LEU A 345 -42.16 36.93 43.44
N ALA A 346 -41.54 37.10 42.27
CA ALA A 346 -40.82 38.33 41.93
C ALA A 346 -41.76 39.53 41.81
N GLU A 347 -42.94 39.37 41.20
CA GLU A 347 -43.94 40.44 41.05
C GLU A 347 -44.50 40.87 42.42
N VAL A 348 -44.84 39.92 43.30
CA VAL A 348 -45.32 40.21 44.66
C VAL A 348 -44.25 40.92 45.50
N SER A 349 -42.97 40.51 45.41
CA SER A 349 -41.86 41.17 46.12
C SER A 349 -41.50 42.57 45.61
N SER A 350 -41.98 42.94 44.41
CA SER A 350 -41.73 44.25 43.80
C SER A 350 -42.80 45.30 44.13
N VAL A 351 -43.90 44.88 44.76
CA VAL A 351 -45.04 45.71 45.15
C VAL A 351 -45.03 46.05 46.65
N GLU A 352 -44.28 45.31 47.48
CA GLU A 352 -43.88 45.70 48.85
C GLU A 352 -42.61 46.57 48.84
#